data_AF-A0A6C8XWD8-F1
#
_entry.id   AF-A0A6C8XWD8-F1
#
_cell.length_a   1.000
_cell.length_b   1.000
_cell.length_c   1.000
_cell.angle_alpha   90.00
_cell.angle_beta   90.00
_cell.angle_gamma   90.00
#
_symmetry.space_group_name_H-M   'P 1'
#
loop_
_entity.id
_entity.type
_entity.pdbx_description
1 polymer ?
#
loop_
_entity_poly.entity_id
_entity_poly.type
_entity_poly.pdbx_seq_one_letter_code
_entity_poly.pdbx_strand_id
1 'polypeptide(L)'
;MSLLPWLKELRFYSRGTLILGIALLGILFLGLYFRNISWMTWHDLVPYTLNYFDTLDNLALSLKELSPGLNKTFFMPFNKLLTPFGNDGGIIFYDMSQWLTSIYDPDAWKIRATIQFPVETDMYLNFYFYLGIPILMSFFFFIARIYSAAHSKQHLGAWFAAMLMTLFMISHLRGSIYNHTDFYMYPYIAVMFFLFRKYKFPSKRM
;
A
#
# COMPACT_ATOMS: atom_id res chain seq x y z
N MET A 1 11.34 6.05 14.61
CA MET A 1 10.22 5.71 15.52
C MET A 1 8.91 6.47 15.20
N SER A 2 8.73 7.04 14.01
CA SER A 2 7.52 7.79 13.62
C SER A 2 6.42 6.93 12.96
N LEU A 3 6.78 5.82 12.31
CA LEU A 3 5.83 5.00 11.54
C LEU A 3 5.02 4.01 12.39
N LEU A 4 5.51 3.65 13.58
CA LEU A 4 4.85 2.66 14.46
C LEU A 4 4.94 3.13 15.93
N PRO A 5 4.30 4.24 16.34
CA PRO A 5 4.48 4.81 17.68
C PRO A 5 4.03 3.87 18.80
N TRP A 6 3.15 2.91 18.49
CA TRP A 6 2.68 1.88 19.43
C TRP A 6 3.74 0.82 19.76
N LEU A 7 4.79 0.64 18.94
CA LEU A 7 5.94 -0.19 19.32
C LEU A 7 6.60 0.33 20.60
N LYS A 8 6.56 1.65 20.83
CA LYS A 8 7.08 2.27 22.05
C LYS A 8 6.27 1.88 23.30
N GLU A 9 4.98 1.60 23.15
CA GLU A 9 4.08 1.25 24.26
C GLU A 9 3.90 -0.27 24.45
N LEU A 10 4.19 -1.06 23.42
CA LEU A 10 4.34 -2.50 23.54
C LEU A 10 5.55 -2.78 24.43
N ARG A 11 5.34 -3.51 25.54
CA ARG A 11 6.45 -4.17 26.23
C ARG A 11 7.06 -5.16 25.23
N PHE A 12 8.12 -4.74 24.53
CA PHE A 12 8.83 -5.52 23.52
C PHE A 12 9.21 -6.94 23.99
N TYR A 13 9.33 -7.14 25.31
CA TYR A 13 9.67 -8.42 25.95
C TYR A 13 8.48 -9.20 26.55
N SER A 14 7.23 -8.82 26.26
CA SER A 14 6.10 -9.65 26.67
C SER A 14 6.03 -10.90 25.78
N ARG A 15 5.81 -12.09 26.38
CA ARG A 15 5.67 -13.36 25.63
C ARG A 15 4.63 -13.25 24.50
N GLY A 16 3.54 -12.51 24.72
CA GLY A 16 2.51 -12.26 23.73
C GLY A 16 2.99 -11.45 22.52
N THR A 17 3.81 -10.41 22.73
CA THR A 17 4.41 -9.62 21.64
C THR A 17 5.39 -10.44 20.81
N LEU A 18 6.15 -11.32 21.47
CA LEU A 18 7.12 -12.21 20.82
C LEU A 18 6.41 -13.28 19.97
N ILE A 19 5.37 -13.91 20.51
CA ILE A 19 4.54 -14.88 19.77
C ILE A 19 3.83 -14.18 18.60
N LEU A 20 3.29 -12.99 18.80
CA LEU A 20 2.65 -12.21 17.73
C LEU A 20 3.65 -11.84 16.62
N GLY A 21 4.87 -11.42 16.99
CA GLY A 21 5.93 -11.13 16.02
C GLY A 21 6.33 -12.37 15.21
N ILE A 22 6.52 -13.51 15.87
CA ILE A 22 6.83 -14.78 15.20
C ILE A 22 5.67 -15.22 14.29
N ALA A 23 4.42 -15.07 14.73
CA ALA A 23 3.25 -15.42 13.93
C ALA A 23 3.12 -14.52 12.68
N LEU A 24 3.36 -13.21 12.81
CA LEU A 24 3.36 -12.28 11.69
C LEU A 24 4.50 -12.59 10.71
N LEU A 25 5.70 -12.91 11.21
CA LEU A 25 6.81 -13.37 10.37
C LEU A 25 6.46 -14.69 9.68
N GLY A 26 5.85 -15.64 10.38
CA GLY A 26 5.39 -16.90 9.81
C GLY A 26 4.36 -16.70 8.70
N ILE A 27 3.38 -15.82 8.90
CA ILE A 27 2.39 -15.44 7.87
C ILE A 27 3.07 -14.77 6.67
N LEU A 28 4.05 -13.89 6.92
CA LEU A 28 4.82 -13.25 5.85
C LEU A 28 5.58 -14.30 5.03
N PHE A 29 6.31 -15.22 5.67
CA PHE A 29 7.07 -16.28 5.00
C PHE A 29 6.16 -17.28 4.29
N LEU A 30 5.02 -17.65 4.87
CA LEU A 30 4.01 -18.47 4.22
C LEU A 30 3.41 -17.76 3.01
N GLY A 31 3.09 -16.48 3.12
CA GLY A 31 2.61 -15.66 2.01
C GLY A 31 3.64 -15.56 0.87
N LEU A 32 4.92 -15.45 1.20
CA LEU A 32 6.02 -15.48 0.22
C LEU A 32 6.18 -16.87 -0.42
N TYR A 33 6.06 -17.94 0.38
CA TYR A 33 6.13 -19.32 -0.10
C TYR A 33 4.98 -19.67 -1.04
N PHE A 34 3.74 -19.29 -0.72
CA PHE A 34 2.61 -19.52 -1.63
C PHE A 34 2.65 -18.63 -2.88
N ARG A 35 3.35 -17.49 -2.83
CA ARG A 35 3.49 -16.57 -3.96
C ARG A 35 4.56 -17.01 -4.96
N ASN A 36 5.61 -17.71 -4.52
CA ASN A 36 6.66 -18.23 -5.38
C ASN A 36 6.61 -19.77 -5.40
N ILE A 37 6.29 -20.35 -6.56
CA ILE A 37 6.30 -21.82 -6.78
C ILE A 37 7.70 -22.43 -6.60
N SER A 38 8.75 -21.61 -6.50
CA SER A 38 10.14 -21.98 -6.20
C SER A 38 10.67 -21.26 -4.95
N TRP A 39 11.59 -21.92 -4.24
CA TRP A 39 12.28 -21.32 -3.10
C TRP A 39 13.09 -20.09 -3.55
N MET A 40 12.77 -18.92 -2.98
CA MET A 40 13.55 -17.69 -3.18
C MET A 40 14.97 -17.89 -2.68
N THR A 41 15.97 -17.62 -3.53
CA THR A 41 17.36 -17.64 -3.07
C THR A 41 17.66 -16.41 -2.21
N TRP A 42 18.70 -16.48 -1.37
CA TRP A 42 19.16 -15.31 -0.60
C TRP A 42 19.49 -14.11 -1.50
N HIS A 43 19.90 -14.37 -2.74
CA HIS A 43 20.18 -13.35 -3.74
C HIS A 43 18.91 -12.66 -4.25
N ASP A 44 17.76 -13.35 -4.29
CA ASP A 44 16.48 -12.76 -4.70
C ASP A 44 15.81 -12.01 -3.53
N LEU A 45 16.06 -12.47 -2.31
CA LEU A 45 15.40 -11.97 -1.10
C LEU A 45 15.81 -10.53 -0.76
N VAL A 46 17.07 -10.17 -1.01
CA VAL A 46 17.60 -8.82 -0.74
C VAL A 46 17.00 -7.77 -1.69
N PRO A 47 17.02 -7.94 -3.02
CA PRO A 47 16.31 -7.05 -3.94
C PRO A 47 14.80 -7.00 -3.69
N TYR A 48 14.14 -8.13 -3.40
CA TYR A 48 12.70 -8.13 -3.11
C TYR A 48 12.33 -7.33 -1.85
N THR A 49 13.19 -7.35 -0.83
CA THR A 49 12.96 -6.61 0.42
C THR A 49 13.39 -5.14 0.30
N LEU A 50 14.39 -4.84 -0.52
CA LEU A 50 14.92 -3.49 -0.77
C LEU A 50 14.36 -2.81 -2.02
N ASN A 51 13.43 -3.44 -2.75
CA ASN A 51 12.83 -2.95 -4.02
C ASN A 51 12.25 -1.52 -3.92
N TYR A 52 12.01 -1.01 -2.71
CA TYR A 52 11.66 0.40 -2.51
C TYR A 52 12.78 1.36 -2.97
N PHE A 53 14.06 1.00 -2.86
CA PHE A 53 15.18 1.84 -3.28
C PHE A 53 15.35 1.92 -4.80
N ASP A 54 14.93 0.88 -5.53
CA ASP A 54 14.94 0.87 -7.01
C ASP A 54 13.87 1.81 -7.61
N THR A 55 12.90 2.24 -6.80
CA THR A 55 11.81 3.13 -7.27
C THR A 55 12.31 4.51 -7.70
N LEU A 56 13.43 4.99 -7.16
CA LEU A 56 14.01 6.28 -7.57
C LEU A 56 14.58 6.23 -9.00
N ASP A 57 15.20 5.12 -9.38
CA ASP A 57 15.70 4.93 -10.74
C ASP A 57 14.53 4.85 -11.73
N ASN A 58 13.45 4.18 -11.33
CA ASN A 58 12.19 4.13 -12.09
C ASN A 58 11.53 5.51 -12.23
N LEU A 59 11.65 6.39 -11.24
CA LEU A 59 11.23 7.79 -11.35
C LEU A 59 12.07 8.55 -12.38
N ALA A 60 13.41 8.41 -12.32
CA ALA A 60 14.31 9.07 -13.26
C ALA A 60 14.05 8.64 -14.72
N LEU A 61 13.79 7.35 -14.95
CA LEU A 61 13.37 6.82 -16.25
C LEU A 61 12.06 7.47 -16.72
N SER A 62 11.06 7.52 -15.84
CA SER A 62 9.76 8.11 -16.15
C SER A 62 9.88 9.60 -16.50
N LEU A 63 10.72 10.35 -15.79
CA LEU A 63 10.98 11.78 -16.05
C LEU A 63 11.71 12.04 -17.37
N LYS A 64 12.58 11.11 -17.78
CA LYS A 64 13.37 11.22 -19.01
C LYS A 64 12.51 10.95 -20.25
N GLU A 65 11.59 10.00 -20.16
CA GLU A 65 10.91 9.45 -21.35
C GLU A 65 9.44 9.85 -21.47
N LEU A 66 8.76 10.16 -20.36
CA LEU A 66 7.36 10.54 -20.37
C LEU A 66 7.24 12.05 -20.17
N SER A 67 6.32 12.68 -20.90
CA SER A 67 5.93 14.06 -20.60
C SER A 67 5.04 14.12 -19.36
N PRO A 68 5.05 15.23 -18.60
CA PRO A 68 4.05 15.42 -17.55
C PRO A 68 2.65 15.48 -18.17
N GLY A 69 1.62 15.13 -17.39
CA GLY A 69 0.25 15.10 -17.88
C GLY A 69 -0.81 15.29 -16.80
N LEU A 70 -2.05 15.46 -17.24
CA LEU A 70 -3.24 15.33 -16.42
C LEU A 70 -3.93 14.01 -16.75
N ASN A 71 -4.27 13.23 -15.72
CA ASN A 71 -5.08 12.02 -15.81
C ASN A 71 -4.57 10.89 -16.73
N LYS A 72 -3.25 10.75 -16.96
CA LYS A 72 -2.70 9.66 -17.80
C LYS A 72 -2.98 8.27 -17.22
N THR A 73 -2.87 8.10 -15.91
CA THR A 73 -3.07 6.80 -15.23
C THR A 73 -4.21 6.83 -14.21
N PHE A 74 -4.79 8.01 -13.95
CA PHE A 74 -5.88 8.23 -12.99
C PHE A 74 -7.09 7.29 -13.18
N PHE A 75 -7.45 6.99 -14.42
CA PHE A 75 -8.62 6.14 -14.72
C PHE A 75 -8.34 4.64 -14.64
N MET A 76 -7.07 4.22 -14.65
CA MET A 76 -6.70 2.80 -14.72
C MET A 76 -7.28 1.96 -13.56
N PRO A 77 -7.29 2.43 -12.30
CA PRO A 77 -7.91 1.69 -11.20
C PRO A 77 -9.39 1.36 -11.39
N PHE A 78 -10.13 2.21 -12.11
CA PHE A 78 -11.57 2.01 -12.33
C PHE A 78 -11.85 0.92 -13.36
N ASN A 79 -10.90 0.59 -14.24
CA ASN A 79 -11.06 -0.50 -15.21
C ASN A 79 -11.35 -1.84 -14.53
N LYS A 80 -10.80 -2.06 -13.32
CA LYS A 80 -11.04 -3.28 -12.56
C LYS A 80 -12.48 -3.42 -12.07
N LEU A 81 -13.19 -2.31 -11.90
CA LEU A 81 -14.63 -2.32 -11.59
C LEU A 81 -15.48 -2.70 -12.79
N LEU A 82 -14.97 -2.48 -14.01
CA LEU A 82 -15.66 -2.80 -15.27
C LEU A 82 -15.43 -4.26 -15.70
N THR A 83 -14.32 -4.88 -15.28
CA THR A 83 -13.95 -6.26 -15.62
C THR A 83 -15.05 -7.29 -15.28
N PRO A 84 -15.72 -7.27 -14.11
CA PRO A 84 -16.81 -8.21 -13.81
C PRO A 84 -18.03 -8.08 -14.73
N PHE A 85 -18.20 -6.93 -15.39
CA PHE A 85 -19.30 -6.66 -16.31
C PHE A 85 -18.96 -6.97 -17.77
N GLY A 86 -17.77 -7.53 -18.04
CA GLY A 86 -17.33 -7.88 -19.40
C GLY A 86 -17.11 -6.66 -20.30
N ASN A 87 -17.09 -5.46 -19.74
CA ASN A 87 -16.88 -4.20 -20.46
C ASN A 87 -15.45 -3.68 -20.22
N ASP A 88 -14.46 -4.57 -20.35
CA ASP A 88 -13.06 -4.20 -20.20
C ASP A 88 -12.51 -3.50 -21.47
N GLY A 89 -13.23 -3.56 -22.60
CA GLY A 89 -12.85 -2.88 -23.84
C GLY A 89 -11.46 -3.27 -24.37
N GLY A 90 -10.93 -4.42 -23.95
CA GLY A 90 -9.54 -4.82 -24.21
C GLY A 90 -8.49 -4.08 -23.37
N ILE A 91 -8.87 -3.33 -22.34
CA ILE A 91 -7.95 -2.58 -21.47
C ILE A 91 -7.30 -3.51 -20.45
N ILE A 92 -5.97 -3.66 -20.54
CA ILE A 92 -5.20 -4.68 -19.82
C ILE A 92 -4.64 -4.17 -18.47
N PHE A 93 -4.76 -2.87 -18.18
CA PHE A 93 -4.06 -2.24 -17.05
C PHE A 93 -5.01 -1.68 -15.99
N TYR A 94 -4.75 -2.06 -14.73
CA TYR A 94 -5.53 -1.67 -13.55
C TYR A 94 -4.80 -0.71 -12.61
N ASP A 95 -3.55 -0.39 -12.89
CA ASP A 95 -2.77 0.60 -12.14
C ASP A 95 -1.59 1.10 -12.99
N MET A 96 -0.96 2.18 -12.54
CA MET A 96 0.21 2.78 -13.19
C MET A 96 1.37 1.78 -13.28
N SER A 97 1.62 1.03 -12.21
CA SER A 97 2.74 0.09 -12.13
C SER A 97 2.64 -1.00 -13.21
N GLN A 98 1.45 -1.54 -13.48
CA GLN A 98 1.21 -2.52 -14.55
C GLN A 98 1.47 -1.93 -15.93
N TRP A 99 0.98 -0.72 -16.18
CA TRP A 99 1.18 -0.05 -17.45
C TRP A 99 2.67 0.23 -17.70
N LEU A 100 3.36 0.81 -16.73
CA LEU A 100 4.78 1.11 -16.84
C LEU A 100 5.64 -0.17 -16.87
N THR A 101 5.27 -1.23 -16.14
CA THR A 101 5.96 -2.53 -16.23
C THR A 101 5.89 -3.08 -17.65
N SER A 102 4.73 -2.95 -18.33
CA SER A 102 4.61 -3.44 -19.70
C SER A 102 5.53 -2.73 -20.71
N ILE A 103 6.01 -1.53 -20.36
CA ILE A 103 6.92 -0.73 -21.18
C ILE A 103 8.38 -1.01 -20.79
N TYR A 104 8.68 -0.97 -19.49
CA TYR A 104 10.04 -1.00 -18.96
C TYR A 104 10.58 -2.40 -18.65
N ASP A 105 9.70 -3.35 -18.33
CA ASP A 105 10.05 -4.76 -18.06
C ASP A 105 8.96 -5.71 -18.62
N PRO A 106 8.93 -5.88 -19.96
CA PRO A 106 7.92 -6.71 -20.61
C PRO A 106 8.04 -8.20 -20.22
N ASP A 107 9.23 -8.66 -19.79
CA ASP A 107 9.42 -10.04 -19.36
C ASP A 107 8.78 -10.32 -17.99
N ALA A 108 8.87 -9.37 -17.05
CA ALA A 108 8.08 -9.43 -15.82
C ALA A 108 6.58 -9.35 -16.11
N TRP A 109 6.15 -8.53 -17.08
CA TRP A 109 4.73 -8.41 -17.40
C TRP A 109 4.13 -9.68 -18.04
N LYS A 110 4.92 -10.47 -18.78
CA LYS A 110 4.47 -11.75 -19.35
C LYS A 110 3.96 -12.72 -18.27
N ILE A 111 4.57 -12.70 -17.08
CA ILE A 111 4.14 -13.49 -15.92
C ILE A 111 3.18 -12.71 -15.01
N ARG A 112 2.66 -11.56 -15.45
CA ARG A 112 1.81 -10.64 -14.69
C ARG A 112 2.46 -10.11 -13.41
N ALA A 113 3.79 -10.07 -13.35
CA ALA A 113 4.51 -9.36 -12.30
C ALA A 113 4.55 -7.86 -12.61
N THR A 114 4.68 -7.05 -11.57
CA THR A 114 4.73 -5.59 -11.67
C THR A 114 5.97 -5.07 -10.96
N ILE A 115 6.78 -4.28 -11.64
CA ILE A 115 7.79 -3.45 -11.00
C ILE A 115 7.10 -2.28 -10.29
N GLN A 116 7.73 -1.77 -9.24
CA GLN A 116 7.15 -0.71 -8.43
C GLN A 116 7.68 0.65 -8.83
N PHE A 117 6.79 1.64 -8.82
CA PHE A 117 7.11 3.04 -9.05
C PHE A 117 6.76 3.82 -7.79
N PRO A 118 7.46 4.93 -7.52
CA PRO A 118 7.16 5.77 -6.38
C PRO A 118 5.94 6.65 -6.69
N VAL A 119 5.27 7.14 -5.64
CA VAL A 119 4.07 7.99 -5.76
C VAL A 119 4.34 9.27 -6.56
N GLU A 120 5.57 9.74 -6.55
CA GLU A 120 6.09 10.84 -7.35
C GLU A 120 5.85 10.63 -8.86
N THR A 121 5.98 9.40 -9.36
CA THR A 121 5.70 9.08 -10.77
C THR A 121 4.21 9.25 -11.08
N ASP A 122 3.33 8.84 -10.17
CA ASP A 122 1.88 9.04 -10.32
C ASP A 122 1.51 10.53 -10.27
N MET A 123 2.16 11.28 -9.38
CA MET A 123 2.03 12.73 -9.30
C MET A 123 2.49 13.44 -10.58
N TYR A 124 3.58 12.97 -11.19
CA TYR A 124 4.08 13.52 -12.45
C TYR A 124 3.11 13.31 -13.60
N LEU A 125 2.58 12.09 -13.72
CA LEU A 125 1.75 11.67 -14.85
C LEU A 125 0.30 12.14 -14.77
N ASN A 126 -0.21 12.39 -13.56
CA ASN A 126 -1.60 12.82 -13.36
C ASN A 126 -1.77 14.26 -12.89
N PHE A 127 -0.73 14.86 -12.29
CA PHE A 127 -0.86 16.11 -11.54
C PHE A 127 0.31 17.09 -11.75
N TYR A 128 1.13 16.90 -12.79
CA TYR A 128 2.33 17.71 -13.06
C TYR A 128 3.26 17.89 -11.84
N PHE A 129 3.30 16.91 -10.93
CA PHE A 129 3.84 16.99 -9.56
C PHE A 129 3.09 17.95 -8.62
N TYR A 130 3.07 19.24 -8.94
CA TYR A 130 2.68 20.28 -7.98
C TYR A 130 1.20 20.19 -7.56
N LEU A 131 0.30 19.76 -8.45
CA LEU A 131 -1.10 19.55 -8.10
C LEU A 131 -1.31 18.27 -7.26
N GLY A 132 -0.33 17.36 -7.26
CA GLY A 132 -0.37 16.13 -6.48
C GLY A 132 -0.01 16.37 -5.01
N ILE A 133 0.76 17.42 -4.70
CA ILE A 133 1.19 17.74 -3.33
C ILE A 133 -0.02 18.00 -2.41
N PRO A 134 -1.01 18.86 -2.77
CA PRO A 134 -2.20 19.03 -1.96
C PRO A 134 -2.99 17.73 -1.74
N ILE A 135 -3.06 16.86 -2.76
CA ILE A 135 -3.77 15.58 -2.68
C ILE A 135 -3.05 14.65 -1.69
N LEU A 136 -1.73 14.52 -1.81
CA LEU A 136 -0.93 13.71 -0.91
C LEU A 136 -0.97 14.24 0.54
N MET A 137 -0.93 15.57 0.71
CA MET A 137 -1.11 16.20 2.02
C MET A 137 -2.48 15.87 2.62
N SER A 138 -3.54 15.92 1.82
CA SER A 138 -4.89 15.56 2.28
C SER A 138 -4.97 14.09 2.70
N PHE A 139 -4.33 13.19 1.94
CA PHE A 139 -4.25 11.77 2.26
C PHE A 139 -3.56 11.53 3.60
N PHE A 140 -2.39 12.12 3.83
CA PHE A 140 -1.70 12.03 5.12
C PHE A 140 -2.50 12.65 6.26
N PHE A 141 -3.20 13.76 6.00
CA PHE A 141 -4.07 14.38 6.99
C PHE A 141 -5.20 13.43 7.42
N PHE A 142 -5.85 12.73 6.49
CA PHE A 142 -6.88 11.74 6.83
C PHE A 142 -6.32 10.58 7.65
N ILE A 143 -5.15 10.06 7.28
CA ILE A 143 -4.49 8.99 8.04
C ILE A 143 -4.17 9.45 9.46
N ALA A 144 -3.61 10.66 9.62
CA ALA A 144 -3.33 11.24 10.92
C ALA A 144 -4.60 11.41 11.77
N ARG A 145 -5.73 11.80 11.15
CA ARG A 145 -7.04 11.89 11.83
C ARG A 145 -7.54 10.52 12.30
N ILE A 146 -7.44 9.48 11.47
CA ILE A 146 -7.82 8.11 11.85
C ILE A 146 -6.94 7.62 13.01
N TYR A 147 -5.64 7.89 12.94
CA TYR A 147 -4.69 7.55 13.98
C TYR A 147 -4.99 8.27 15.32
N SER A 148 -5.25 9.58 15.26
CA SER A 148 -5.67 10.37 16.44
C SER A 148 -6.99 9.87 17.04
N ALA A 149 -7.93 9.45 16.18
CA ALA A 149 -9.18 8.83 16.62
C ALA A 149 -8.95 7.47 17.32
N ALA A 150 -7.95 6.68 16.89
CA ALA A 150 -7.59 5.44 17.56
C ALA A 150 -7.06 5.68 18.98
N HIS A 151 -6.19 6.69 19.14
CA HIS A 151 -5.65 7.10 20.43
C HIS A 151 -6.70 7.66 21.39
N SER A 152 -7.66 8.44 20.90
CA SER A 152 -8.71 9.01 21.76
C SER A 152 -9.79 7.99 22.13
N LYS A 153 -10.19 7.11 21.21
CA LYS A 153 -11.30 6.17 21.43
C LYS A 153 -10.89 4.87 22.12
N GLN A 154 -9.63 4.46 22.02
CA GLN A 154 -9.06 3.27 22.67
C GLN A 154 -9.89 1.99 22.51
N HIS A 155 -10.44 1.74 21.32
CA HIS A 155 -11.12 0.47 21.01
C HIS A 155 -10.47 -0.23 19.83
N LEU A 156 -10.59 -1.56 19.80
CA LEU A 156 -9.96 -2.45 18.83
C LEU A 156 -10.28 -2.04 17.40
N GLY A 157 -11.53 -1.67 17.11
CA GLY A 157 -11.91 -1.22 15.75
C GLY A 157 -11.15 0.01 15.24
N ALA A 158 -10.87 1.00 16.09
CA ALA A 158 -10.15 2.21 15.66
C ALA A 158 -8.66 1.92 15.47
N TRP A 159 -8.08 1.10 16.36
CA TRP A 159 -6.71 0.61 16.21
C TRP A 159 -6.53 -0.24 14.96
N PHE A 160 -7.47 -1.14 14.66
CA PHE A 160 -7.48 -1.94 13.45
C PHE A 160 -7.49 -1.06 12.19
N ALA A 161 -8.41 -0.10 12.11
CA ALA A 161 -8.49 0.83 10.99
C ALA A 161 -7.20 1.66 10.84
N ALA A 162 -6.67 2.20 11.94
CA ALA A 162 -5.42 2.97 11.92
C ALA A 162 -4.22 2.14 11.44
N MET A 163 -4.09 0.89 11.89
CA MET A 163 -3.01 0.00 11.46
C MET A 163 -3.10 -0.31 9.97
N LEU A 164 -4.28 -0.69 9.47
CA LEU A 164 -4.45 -1.00 8.05
C LEU A 164 -4.23 0.23 7.17
N MET A 165 -4.77 1.39 7.53
CA MET A 165 -4.52 2.63 6.79
C MET A 165 -3.03 3.02 6.77
N THR A 166 -2.28 2.72 7.84
CA THR A 166 -0.83 2.95 7.89
C THR A 166 -0.07 1.99 6.97
N LEU A 167 -0.48 0.72 6.87
CA LEU A 167 0.09 -0.22 5.91
C LEU A 167 -0.22 0.18 4.47
N PHE A 168 -1.43 0.66 4.20
CA PHE A 168 -1.82 1.15 2.88
C PHE A 168 -1.03 2.38 2.49
N MET A 169 -0.77 3.29 3.41
CA MET A 169 0.11 4.44 3.18
C MET A 169 1.45 4.02 2.57
N ILE A 170 2.10 2.99 3.10
CA ILE A 170 3.36 2.46 2.57
C ILE A 170 3.16 1.91 1.16
N SER A 171 2.04 1.22 0.90
CA SER A 171 1.70 0.73 -0.43
C SER A 171 1.42 1.85 -1.44
N HIS A 172 0.86 2.98 -1.02
CA HIS A 172 0.59 4.14 -1.89
C HIS A 172 1.87 4.90 -2.21
N LEU A 173 2.76 5.05 -1.23
CA LEU A 173 4.09 5.62 -1.43
C LEU A 173 4.91 4.81 -2.45
N ARG A 174 4.70 3.49 -2.48
CA ARG A 174 5.28 2.55 -3.43
C ARG A 174 4.26 2.15 -4.50
N GLY A 175 3.66 3.14 -5.15
CA GLY A 175 2.70 2.92 -6.22
C GLY A 175 2.04 4.21 -6.66
N SER A 176 0.71 4.22 -6.69
CA SER A 176 -0.12 5.37 -7.05
C SER A 176 -0.86 5.94 -5.84
N ILE A 177 -1.29 7.21 -5.96
CA ILE A 177 -2.16 7.86 -4.96
C ILE A 177 -3.52 7.15 -4.89
N TYR A 178 -3.97 6.56 -6.01
CA TYR A 178 -5.21 5.80 -6.09
C TYR A 178 -4.87 4.36 -6.48
N ASN A 179 -5.13 3.41 -5.59
CA ASN A 179 -4.96 2.00 -5.89
C ASN A 179 -6.33 1.32 -6.03
N HIS A 180 -6.50 0.49 -7.07
CA HIS A 180 -7.73 -0.29 -7.24
C HIS A 180 -7.95 -1.25 -6.06
N THR A 181 -6.87 -1.62 -5.38
CA THR A 181 -6.94 -2.52 -4.23
C THR A 181 -7.67 -1.91 -3.04
N ASP A 182 -7.68 -0.58 -2.95
CA ASP A 182 -8.32 0.13 -1.85
C ASP A 182 -9.85 0.06 -1.91
N PHE A 183 -10.42 -0.04 -3.12
CA PHE A 183 -11.88 0.00 -3.30
C PHE A 183 -12.61 -1.14 -2.59
N TYR A 184 -12.01 -2.33 -2.50
CA TYR A 184 -12.58 -3.44 -1.73
C TYR A 184 -12.15 -3.42 -0.26
N MET A 185 -11.01 -2.79 0.05
CA MET A 185 -10.47 -2.77 1.40
C MET A 185 -11.10 -1.68 2.28
N TYR A 186 -11.48 -0.52 1.75
CA TYR A 186 -12.14 0.52 2.56
C TYR A 186 -13.50 0.05 3.13
N PRO A 187 -14.39 -0.60 2.36
CA PRO A 187 -15.61 -1.19 2.92
C PRO A 187 -15.30 -2.25 3.98
N TYR A 188 -14.30 -3.10 3.74
CA TYR A 188 -13.86 -4.11 4.71
C TYR A 188 -13.38 -3.47 6.02
N ILE A 189 -12.53 -2.43 5.94
CA ILE A 189 -12.06 -1.66 7.11
C ILE A 189 -13.23 -1.05 7.86
N ALA A 190 -14.21 -0.47 7.15
CA ALA A 190 -15.39 0.11 7.77
C ALA A 190 -16.22 -0.93 8.53
N VAL A 191 -16.49 -2.10 7.91
CA VAL A 191 -17.21 -3.21 8.56
C VAL A 191 -16.47 -3.69 9.80
N MET A 192 -15.17 -3.94 9.69
CA MET A 192 -14.35 -4.40 10.82
C MET A 192 -14.25 -3.36 11.93
N PHE A 193 -14.19 -2.07 11.58
CA PHE A 193 -14.26 -0.98 12.54
C PHE A 193 -15.54 -1.07 13.38
N PHE A 194 -16.71 -1.23 12.74
CA PHE A 194 -17.98 -1.33 13.46
C PHE A 194 -18.14 -2.62 14.26
N LEU A 195 -17.64 -3.74 13.75
CA LEU A 195 -17.67 -5.03 14.46
C LEU A 195 -16.78 -5.02 15.72
N PHE A 196 -15.59 -4.43 15.61
CA PHE A 196 -14.60 -4.43 16.68
C PHE A 196 -14.68 -3.23 17.63
N ARG A 197 -15.50 -2.20 17.35
CA ARG A 197 -15.66 -1.04 18.25
C ARG A 197 -16.16 -1.40 19.65
N LYS A 198 -16.81 -2.55 19.80
CA LYS A 198 -17.32 -3.05 21.09
C LYS A 198 -16.21 -3.50 22.04
N TYR A 199 -15.04 -3.86 21.52
CA TYR A 199 -13.89 -4.28 22.33
C TYR A 199 -13.03 -3.08 22.67
N LYS A 200 -13.21 -2.54 23.87
CA LYS A 200 -12.43 -1.40 24.37
C LYS A 200 -11.18 -1.91 25.07
N PHE A 201 -10.05 -1.25 24.83
CA PHE A 201 -8.86 -1.44 25.63
C PHE A 201 -9.04 -0.70 26.96
N PRO A 202 -8.55 -1.25 28.09
CA PRO A 202 -8.52 -0.52 29.33
C PRO A 202 -7.64 0.71 29.14
N SER A 203 -8.26 1.89 29.15
CA SER A 203 -7.55 3.17 29.11
C SER A 203 -6.56 3.16 30.26
N LYS A 204 -5.25 3.21 29.97
CA LYS A 204 -4.32 3.74 30.96
C LYS A 204 -4.77 5.18 31.19
N ARG A 205 -5.16 5.51 32.43
CA ARG A 205 -5.10 6.90 32.85
C ARG A 205 -3.63 7.29 32.67
N MET A 206 -3.36 8.16 31.70
CA MET A 206 -2.11 8.92 31.70
C MET A 206 -2.08 9.79 32.95
#